data_AF-A0A6J7KKX9-F1
#
_entry.id   AF-A0A6J7KKX9-F1
#
_cell.length_a   1.000
_cell.length_b   1.000
_cell.length_c   1.000
_cell.angle_alpha   90.00
_cell.angle_beta   90.00
_cell.angle_gamma   90.00
#
_symmetry.space_group_name_H-M   'P 1'
#
loop_
_entity.id
_entity.type
_entity.pdbx_description
1 polymer ?
#
loop_
_entity_poly.entity_id
_entity_poly.type
_entity_poly.pdbx_seq_one_letter_code
_entity_poly.pdbx_strand_id
1 'polypeptide(L)'
;MRKLTSSLFIVLFAASSILETNWAAAHGQFVSSNPKANSVVAKVPKLVWVEFDGNLITIADKQTNFLTVKNSKGKELSDGEAFVSGARVSVNIKDRGANGKIKVSWRIVSEDGHPVSSYLTFTVRK
;
A
#
# COMPACT_ATOMS: atom_id res chain seq x y z
N MET A 1 -14.31 -54.15 40.55
CA MET A 1 -13.56 -54.20 39.27
C MET A 1 -14.20 -53.23 38.28
N ARG A 2 -13.39 -52.30 37.72
CA ARG A 2 -13.52 -51.47 36.49
C ARG A 2 -14.91 -51.47 35.80
N LYS A 3 -15.48 -50.32 35.40
CA LYS A 3 -14.91 -49.44 34.36
C LYS A 3 -15.36 -47.96 34.51
N LEU A 4 -14.50 -47.12 35.08
CA LEU A 4 -14.52 -45.66 34.86
C LEU A 4 -13.60 -45.37 33.66
N THR A 5 -14.03 -45.73 32.46
CA THR A 5 -13.22 -45.50 31.25
C THR A 5 -14.15 -45.13 30.11
N SER A 6 -14.72 -43.92 30.12
CA SER A 6 -15.28 -43.37 28.88
C SER A 6 -15.37 -41.84 28.82
N SER A 7 -15.28 -41.12 29.95
CA SER A 7 -15.39 -39.65 29.92
C SER A 7 -14.08 -38.90 29.69
N LEU A 8 -12.92 -39.58 29.77
CA LEU A 8 -11.62 -38.90 29.65
C LEU A 8 -11.21 -38.62 28.20
N PHE A 9 -11.82 -39.30 27.22
CA PHE A 9 -11.51 -39.08 25.79
C PHE A 9 -12.14 -37.80 25.21
N ILE A 10 -13.18 -37.25 25.84
CA ILE A 10 -13.87 -36.05 25.33
C ILE A 10 -13.19 -34.76 25.82
N VAL A 11 -12.56 -34.79 27.00
CA VAL A 11 -11.89 -33.60 27.55
C VAL A 11 -10.54 -33.34 26.87
N LEU A 12 -9.85 -34.37 26.38
CA LEU A 12 -8.54 -34.20 25.73
C LEU A 12 -8.64 -33.67 24.28
N PHE A 13 -9.78 -33.86 23.61
CA PHE A 13 -10.00 -33.32 22.25
C PHE A 13 -10.39 -31.83 22.26
N ALA A 14 -10.84 -31.30 23.40
CA ALA A 14 -11.23 -29.90 23.54
C ALA A 14 -10.05 -28.93 23.74
N ALA A 15 -8.83 -29.43 23.93
CA ALA A 15 -7.68 -28.61 24.32
C ALA A 15 -6.64 -28.36 23.20
N SER A 16 -6.79 -28.93 21.99
CA SER A 16 -5.73 -28.92 20.96
C SER A 16 -5.97 -28.03 19.74
N SER A 17 -7.07 -27.28 19.65
CA SER A 17 -7.25 -26.27 18.61
C SER A 17 -6.78 -24.90 19.12
N ILE A 18 -5.49 -24.80 19.44
CA ILE A 18 -4.79 -23.51 19.37
C ILE A 18 -4.82 -23.18 17.87
N LEU A 19 -5.83 -22.45 17.44
CA LEU A 19 -5.97 -21.96 16.08
C LEU A 19 -4.77 -21.03 15.86
N GLU A 20 -3.72 -21.56 15.22
CA GLU A 20 -2.71 -20.73 14.59
C GLU A 20 -3.44 -19.90 13.54
N THR A 21 -3.78 -18.66 13.89
CA THR A 21 -4.20 -17.68 12.90
C THR A 21 -2.94 -17.36 12.10
N ASN A 22 -2.65 -18.14 11.07
CA ASN A 22 -1.73 -17.71 10.03
C ASN A 22 -2.41 -16.53 9.35
N TRP A 23 -2.02 -15.31 9.75
CA TRP A 23 -2.45 -14.10 9.06
C TRP A 23 -1.92 -14.25 7.64
N ALA A 24 -2.80 -14.45 6.67
CA ALA A 24 -2.40 -14.40 5.28
C ALA A 24 -1.80 -13.01 5.03
N ALA A 25 -0.49 -12.95 4.87
CA ALA A 25 0.19 -11.71 4.54
C ALA A 25 -0.16 -11.36 3.09
N ALA A 26 -1.05 -10.39 2.91
CA ALA A 26 -1.36 -9.83 1.59
C ALA A 26 -0.39 -8.69 1.29
N HIS A 27 0.40 -8.87 0.24
CA HIS A 27 1.29 -7.85 -0.32
C HIS A 27 0.48 -6.65 -0.83
N GLY A 28 1.17 -5.52 -0.96
CA GLY A 28 0.57 -4.22 -1.26
C GLY A 28 0.47 -3.31 -0.04
N GLN A 29 1.15 -3.65 1.08
CA GLN A 29 1.29 -2.75 2.21
C GLN A 29 2.30 -1.65 1.89
N PHE A 30 2.01 -0.44 2.37
CA PHE A 30 2.92 0.69 2.24
C PHE A 30 4.23 0.43 2.99
N VAL A 31 5.37 0.59 2.31
CA VAL A 31 6.71 0.49 2.90
C VAL A 31 7.37 1.86 2.99
N SER A 32 7.46 2.58 1.87
CA SER A 32 8.15 3.87 1.84
C SER A 32 7.67 4.78 0.71
N SER A 33 8.05 6.05 0.73
CA SER A 33 7.72 7.00 -0.33
C SER A 33 8.72 8.13 -0.45
N ASN A 34 8.73 8.77 -1.62
CA ASN A 34 9.33 10.08 -1.82
C ASN A 34 8.31 11.06 -2.43
N PRO A 35 8.01 12.17 -1.75
CA PRO A 35 8.43 12.54 -0.40
C PRO A 35 7.95 11.55 0.68
N LYS A 36 8.62 11.51 1.84
CA LYS A 36 8.19 10.67 2.96
C LYS A 36 6.79 11.07 3.44
N ALA A 37 5.99 10.10 3.86
CA ALA A 37 4.69 10.36 4.48
C ALA A 37 4.83 11.35 5.65
N ASN A 38 3.92 12.32 5.70
CA ASN A 38 3.86 13.41 6.68
C ASN A 38 5.10 14.34 6.74
N SER A 39 6.01 14.25 5.77
CA SER A 39 7.17 15.13 5.71
C SER A 39 6.83 16.55 5.27
N VAL A 40 7.73 17.49 5.60
CA VAL A 40 7.72 18.85 5.07
C VAL A 40 8.89 19.00 4.10
N VAL A 41 8.61 19.50 2.89
CA VAL A 41 9.62 19.72 1.85
C VAL A 41 9.57 21.16 1.34
N ALA A 42 10.73 21.71 0.95
CA ALA A 42 10.81 23.08 0.44
C ALA A 42 10.15 23.26 -0.94
N LYS A 43 10.06 22.18 -1.73
CA LYS A 43 9.50 22.18 -3.09
C LYS A 43 8.94 20.80 -3.45
N VAL A 44 7.95 20.76 -4.32
CA VAL A 44 7.48 19.51 -4.92
C VAL A 44 8.62 18.89 -5.76
N PRO A 45 8.97 17.60 -5.57
CA PRO A 45 10.00 16.95 -6.38
C PRO A 45 9.56 16.82 -7.84
N LYS A 46 10.49 16.47 -8.73
CA LYS A 46 10.16 16.17 -10.14
C LYS A 46 9.45 14.82 -10.30
N LEU A 47 9.73 13.90 -9.38
CA LEU A 47 9.22 12.54 -9.36
C LEU A 47 8.65 12.24 -7.97
N VAL A 48 7.45 11.69 -7.94
CA VAL A 48 6.83 11.14 -6.72
C VAL A 48 6.72 9.64 -6.90
N TRP A 49 7.06 8.88 -5.86
CA TRP A 49 6.95 7.42 -5.87
C TRP A 49 6.50 6.88 -4.53
N VAL A 50 5.86 5.71 -4.56
CA VAL A 50 5.44 4.92 -3.40
C VAL A 50 5.92 3.48 -3.59
N GLU A 51 6.49 2.92 -2.54
CA GLU A 51 7.04 1.56 -2.46
C GLU A 51 6.18 0.69 -1.56
N PHE A 52 6.00 -0.56 -1.98
CA PHE A 52 5.22 -1.57 -1.28
C PHE A 52 6.09 -2.76 -0.88
N ASP A 53 5.51 -3.68 -0.10
CA ASP A 53 6.17 -4.89 0.40
C ASP A 53 6.20 -6.05 -0.60
N GLY A 54 5.58 -5.90 -1.78
CA GLY A 54 5.62 -6.88 -2.87
C GLY A 54 5.69 -6.21 -4.25
N ASN A 55 6.11 -6.97 -5.26
CA ASN A 55 6.18 -6.45 -6.62
C ASN A 55 4.78 -6.15 -7.16
N LEU A 56 4.70 -5.16 -8.03
CA LEU A 56 3.46 -4.77 -8.68
C LEU A 56 3.33 -5.45 -10.03
N ILE A 57 2.13 -5.94 -10.33
CA ILE A 57 1.81 -6.58 -11.61
C ILE A 57 1.68 -5.52 -12.69
N THR A 58 2.40 -5.72 -13.80
CA THR A 58 2.24 -4.96 -15.05
C THR A 58 1.73 -5.88 -16.15
N ILE A 59 0.75 -5.43 -16.92
CA ILE A 59 0.25 -6.14 -18.10
C ILE A 59 0.61 -5.29 -19.32
N ALA A 60 1.22 -5.92 -20.33
CA ALA A 60 1.59 -5.24 -21.58
C ALA A 60 0.38 -4.45 -22.13
N ASP A 61 0.64 -3.21 -22.53
CA ASP A 61 -0.34 -2.28 -23.11
C ASP A 61 -1.55 -1.94 -22.23
N LYS A 62 -1.49 -2.20 -20.92
CA LYS A 62 -2.56 -1.87 -19.96
C LYS A 62 -2.05 -1.18 -18.71
N GLN A 63 -2.69 -0.06 -18.35
CA GLN A 63 -2.46 0.60 -17.06
C GLN A 63 -3.16 -0.18 -15.93
N THR A 64 -2.40 -0.93 -15.15
CA THR A 64 -2.91 -1.69 -13.99
C THR A 64 -2.76 -0.93 -12.67
N ASN A 65 -1.75 -0.07 -12.56
CA ASN A 65 -1.40 0.66 -11.35
C ASN A 65 -1.53 2.18 -11.59
N PHE A 66 -2.00 2.91 -10.60
CA PHE A 66 -2.27 4.34 -10.70
C PHE A 66 -1.65 5.08 -9.52
N LEU A 67 -1.07 6.24 -9.79
CA LEU A 67 -0.55 7.16 -8.79
C LEU A 67 -0.91 8.59 -9.20
N THR A 68 -1.59 9.31 -8.30
CA THR A 68 -2.06 10.68 -8.56
C THR A 68 -1.61 11.60 -7.44
N VAL A 69 -1.10 12.77 -7.82
CA VAL A 69 -0.65 13.80 -6.87
C VAL A 69 -1.52 15.03 -7.02
N LYS A 70 -2.22 15.44 -5.96
CA LYS A 70 -3.14 16.58 -5.94
C LYS A 70 -2.83 17.55 -4.82
N ASN A 71 -3.02 18.84 -5.05
CA ASN A 71 -2.97 19.83 -3.98
C ASN A 71 -4.28 19.86 -3.17
N SER A 72 -4.31 20.66 -2.10
CA SER A 72 -5.50 20.82 -1.23
C SER A 72 -6.75 21.36 -1.93
N LYS A 73 -6.61 21.98 -3.11
CA LYS A 73 -7.72 22.46 -3.95
C LYS A 73 -8.22 21.40 -4.94
N GLY A 74 -7.67 20.19 -4.91
CA GLY A 74 -8.01 19.10 -5.83
C GLY A 74 -7.35 19.20 -7.20
N LYS A 75 -6.53 20.23 -7.46
CA LYS A 75 -5.78 20.36 -8.72
C LYS A 75 -4.71 19.27 -8.80
N GLU A 76 -4.71 18.55 -9.90
CA GLU A 76 -3.70 17.54 -10.19
C GLU A 76 -2.36 18.16 -10.58
N LEU A 77 -1.29 17.66 -9.96
CA LEU A 77 0.09 18.07 -10.14
C LEU A 77 0.89 17.05 -10.95
N SER A 78 0.46 15.79 -10.98
CA SER A 78 1.03 14.69 -11.78
C SER A 78 0.68 14.79 -13.26
N ASP A 79 1.49 14.17 -14.13
CA ASP A 79 1.15 13.98 -15.54
C ASP A 79 0.04 12.93 -15.74
N GLY A 80 -0.10 11.98 -14.83
CA GLY A 80 -1.07 10.88 -14.87
C GLY A 80 -0.50 9.58 -15.45
N GLU A 81 0.75 9.60 -15.90
CA GLU A 81 1.44 8.48 -16.55
C GLU A 81 2.23 7.70 -15.49
N ALA A 82 1.53 6.91 -14.69
CA ALA A 82 2.20 6.14 -13.64
C ALA A 82 3.00 4.98 -14.23
N PHE A 83 4.23 4.81 -13.78
CA PHE A 83 5.12 3.73 -14.21
C PHE A 83 5.59 2.90 -13.02
N VAL A 84 5.86 1.62 -13.29
CA VAL A 84 6.19 0.61 -12.27
C VAL A 84 7.61 0.10 -12.44
N SER A 85 8.31 -0.08 -11.32
CA SER A 85 9.60 -0.77 -11.26
C SER A 85 9.65 -1.60 -9.99
N GLY A 86 9.54 -2.93 -10.14
CA GLY A 86 9.43 -3.86 -9.01
C GLY A 86 8.26 -3.51 -8.09
N ALA A 87 8.56 -3.24 -6.82
CA ALA A 87 7.59 -2.85 -5.80
C ALA A 87 7.24 -1.35 -5.77
N ARG A 88 7.68 -0.55 -6.74
CA ARG A 88 7.45 0.90 -6.78
C ARG A 88 6.51 1.32 -7.90
N VAL A 89 5.55 2.18 -7.58
CA VAL A 89 4.78 2.99 -8.54
C VAL A 89 5.24 4.44 -8.46
N SER A 90 5.43 5.07 -9.62
CA SER A 90 5.99 6.43 -9.74
C SER A 90 5.20 7.27 -10.74
N VAL A 91 5.26 8.59 -10.61
CA VAL A 91 4.66 9.55 -11.55
C VAL A 91 5.51 10.82 -11.64
N ASN A 92 5.61 11.43 -12.83
CA ASN A 92 6.26 12.74 -12.93
C ASN A 92 5.32 13.87 -12.54
N ILE A 93 5.90 14.97 -12.10
CA ILE A 93 5.18 16.16 -11.65
C ILE A 93 5.30 17.26 -12.69
N LYS A 94 4.17 17.61 -13.32
CA LYS A 94 4.05 18.70 -14.30
C LYS A 94 3.90 20.08 -13.65
N ASP A 95 3.29 20.15 -12.47
CA ASP A 95 3.13 21.41 -11.71
C ASP A 95 3.80 21.32 -10.35
N ARG A 96 4.91 22.07 -10.21
CA ARG A 96 5.74 22.10 -9.00
C ARG A 96 5.56 23.40 -8.19
N GLY A 97 4.62 24.25 -8.59
CA GLY A 97 4.33 25.54 -7.96
C GLY A 97 3.38 25.46 -6.76
N ALA A 98 2.87 24.26 -6.45
CA ALA A 98 1.96 24.07 -5.33
C ALA A 98 2.66 24.28 -3.97
N ASN A 99 1.94 24.91 -3.05
CA ASN A 99 2.34 25.11 -1.65
C ASN A 99 1.26 24.54 -0.71
N GLY A 100 1.64 24.19 0.52
CA GLY A 100 0.74 23.60 1.51
C GLY A 100 0.60 22.07 1.39
N LYS A 101 -0.51 21.52 1.89
CA LYS A 101 -0.74 20.07 1.96
C LYS A 101 -0.96 19.47 0.56
N ILE A 102 -0.19 18.44 0.25
CA ILE A 102 -0.26 17.65 -0.99
C ILE A 102 -0.71 16.23 -0.65
N LYS A 103 -1.63 15.69 -1.44
CA LYS A 103 -2.14 14.33 -1.33
C LYS A 103 -1.58 13.48 -2.46
N VAL A 104 -0.97 12.35 -2.11
CA VAL A 104 -0.53 11.30 -3.03
C VAL A 104 -1.47 10.11 -2.85
N SER A 105 -2.23 9.77 -3.87
CA SER A 105 -3.19 8.65 -3.83
C SER A 105 -2.80 7.60 -4.85
N TRP A 106 -3.02 6.33 -4.52
CA TRP A 106 -2.70 5.22 -5.41
C TRP A 106 -3.83 4.19 -5.45
N ARG A 107 -3.81 3.43 -6.54
CA ARG A 107 -4.45 2.13 -6.69
C ARG A 107 -3.42 1.20 -7.31
N ILE A 108 -3.07 0.12 -6.63
CA ILE A 108 -2.06 -0.83 -7.09
C ILE A 108 -2.60 -2.25 -7.10
N VAL A 109 -1.94 -3.13 -7.84
CA VAL A 109 -2.17 -4.58 -7.84
C VAL A 109 -0.80 -5.24 -7.65
N SER A 110 -0.59 -5.85 -6.49
CA SER A 110 0.60 -6.66 -6.19
C SER A 110 0.49 -8.05 -6.82
N GLU A 111 1.54 -8.87 -6.70
CA GLU A 111 1.57 -10.28 -7.14
C GLU A 111 0.38 -11.13 -6.63
N ASP A 112 -0.26 -10.71 -5.53
CA ASP A 112 -1.45 -11.37 -4.94
C ASP A 112 -2.76 -11.05 -5.68
N GLY A 113 -2.71 -10.23 -6.73
CA GLY A 113 -3.79 -10.03 -7.70
C GLY A 113 -4.98 -9.17 -7.22
N HIS A 114 -5.06 -8.85 -5.93
CA HIS A 114 -6.11 -7.99 -5.38
C HIS A 114 -5.72 -6.52 -5.46
N PRO A 115 -6.63 -5.64 -5.91
CA PRO A 115 -6.31 -4.23 -5.98
C PRO A 115 -6.42 -3.54 -4.61
N VAL A 116 -5.39 -2.79 -4.24
CA VAL A 116 -5.33 -1.98 -3.01
C VAL A 116 -5.31 -0.50 -3.36
N SER A 117 -6.15 0.28 -2.71
CA SER A 117 -6.20 1.74 -2.85
C SER A 117 -5.97 2.42 -1.51
N SER A 118 -5.09 3.41 -1.47
CA SER A 118 -4.86 4.22 -0.27
C SER A 118 -4.22 5.57 -0.66
N TYR A 119 -3.83 6.36 0.34
CA TYR A 119 -3.19 7.64 0.14
C TYR A 119 -2.25 8.00 1.30
N LEU A 120 -1.34 8.94 1.04
CA LEU A 120 -0.55 9.64 2.04
C LEU A 120 -0.56 11.14 1.77
N THR A 121 -0.06 11.92 2.72
CA THR A 121 0.15 13.37 2.53
C THR A 121 1.56 13.79 2.86
N PHE A 122 2.03 14.85 2.20
CA PHE A 122 3.21 15.62 2.60
C PHE A 122 2.89 17.11 2.51
N THR A 123 3.69 17.96 3.13
CA THR A 123 3.49 19.41 3.12
C THR A 123 4.62 20.08 2.36
N VAL A 124 4.27 20.99 1.46
CA VAL A 124 5.22 21.92 0.85
C VAL A 124 5.19 23.22 1.65
N ARG A 125 6.35 23.68 2.10
CA ARG A 125 6.52 25.00 2.73
C ARG A 125 7.96 25.45 2.51
N LYS A 126 8.13 26.68 2.02
CA LYS A 126 9.43 27.33 1.92
C LYS A 126 9.94 27.77 3.28
#